data_AF-A0A354JUZ7-F1
#
_entry.id   AF-A0A354JUZ7-F1
#
_cell.length_a   1.000
_cell.length_b   1.000
_cell.length_c   1.000
_cell.angle_alpha   90.00
_cell.angle_beta   90.00
_cell.angle_gamma   90.00
#
_symmetry.space_group_name_H-M   'P 1'
#
loop_
_entity.id
_entity.type
_entity.pdbx_description
1 polymer ?
#
loop_
_entity_poly.entity_id
_entity_poly.type
_entity_poly.pdbx_seq_one_letter_code
_entity_poly.pdbx_strand_id
1 'polypeptide(L)'
;MKKLKLLLLFLFPTTLLTQAASNDTIPAFVGIWYIPQMSWFVHYTQHSAIGKPLTIDFKTSSLTSVEGNFAIRRVGLRLGLNAQFENNIISKAYRWGGYLGFKGYWLKIQSSKISGTLHWNGELPPGEYYNQVGFSSNYFNIDLLKNFKKKRYIDGKWQADQTENNMGFYWGIGYTSMGFPVEIATLTTEGNPSEDLKFGKPAYDSLYKINSFNLSGGFDLLRQLCYVGARHGLIPGRPPMKLAVYAVTEDRIGFGPGKLTSYSISMAEALNPDRKVSSPEFFNANVHYFLSVGLRYYIKSGSSVIIFAAGYDIEATAFYPFGANAKDKEDLGLDFTGTLLNHGISFKIYIAFDRRWNDKI
;
A
#
# COMPACT_ATOMS: atom_id res chain seq x y z
N MET A 1 -27.83 5.05 -15.37
CA MET A 1 -26.98 4.02 -14.72
C MET A 1 -25.92 4.56 -13.74
N LYS A 2 -25.25 5.71 -13.99
CA LYS A 2 -24.20 6.27 -13.07
C LYS A 2 -24.74 6.73 -11.70
N LYS A 3 -25.88 7.42 -11.65
CA LYS A 3 -26.52 7.88 -10.39
C LYS A 3 -27.03 6.72 -9.53
N LEU A 4 -27.50 5.63 -10.15
CA LEU A 4 -28.04 4.44 -9.47
C LEU A 4 -26.95 3.64 -8.74
N LYS A 5 -25.74 3.52 -9.32
CA LYS A 5 -24.61 2.85 -8.67
C LYS A 5 -24.09 3.64 -7.46
N LEU A 6 -24.01 4.97 -7.57
CA LEU A 6 -23.64 5.84 -6.44
C LEU A 6 -24.71 5.78 -5.34
N LEU A 7 -26.00 5.83 -5.73
CA LEU A 7 -27.13 5.68 -4.83
C LEU A 7 -27.11 4.32 -4.12
N LEU A 8 -26.81 3.22 -4.82
CA LEU A 8 -26.67 1.88 -4.22
C LEU A 8 -25.46 1.80 -3.28
N LEU A 9 -24.35 2.47 -3.60
CA LEU A 9 -23.17 2.57 -2.74
C LEU A 9 -23.42 3.37 -1.45
N PHE A 10 -24.35 4.33 -1.48
CA PHE A 10 -24.82 5.06 -0.29
C PHE A 10 -25.93 4.30 0.44
N LEU A 11 -26.85 3.65 -0.30
CA LEU A 11 -27.99 2.93 0.27
C LEU A 11 -27.57 1.66 1.00
N PHE A 12 -26.66 0.87 0.43
CA PHE A 12 -26.20 -0.39 1.04
C PHE A 12 -25.65 -0.21 2.46
N PRO A 13 -24.71 0.70 2.73
CA PRO A 13 -24.27 0.96 4.09
C PRO A 13 -25.36 1.58 4.95
N THR A 14 -26.22 2.48 4.44
CA THR A 14 -27.35 3.00 5.26
C THR A 14 -28.34 1.90 5.67
N THR A 15 -28.65 0.94 4.80
CA THR A 15 -29.52 -0.20 5.12
C THR A 15 -28.89 -1.14 6.15
N LEU A 16 -27.57 -1.33 6.10
CA LEU A 16 -26.83 -2.13 7.07
C LEU A 16 -26.64 -1.37 8.41
N LEU A 17 -26.50 -0.04 8.38
CA LEU A 17 -26.46 0.82 9.58
C LEU A 17 -27.82 0.82 10.30
N THR A 18 -28.94 0.77 9.58
CA THR A 18 -30.28 0.62 10.19
C THR A 18 -30.51 -0.75 10.84
N GLN A 19 -29.81 -1.79 10.37
CA GLN A 19 -29.85 -3.14 10.94
C GLN A 19 -28.85 -3.38 12.08
N ALA A 20 -27.95 -2.43 12.38
CA ALA A 20 -27.04 -2.52 13.52
C ALA A 20 -27.84 -2.60 14.84
N ALA A 21 -27.63 -3.67 15.60
CA ALA A 21 -28.41 -3.99 16.81
C ALA A 21 -27.71 -3.47 18.07
N SER A 22 -28.46 -3.27 19.17
CA SER A 22 -27.94 -2.77 20.46
C SER A 22 -26.84 -3.63 21.11
N ASN A 23 -26.61 -4.85 20.61
CA ASN A 23 -25.64 -5.81 21.14
C ASN A 23 -24.37 -5.93 20.27
N ASP A 24 -24.20 -5.06 19.27
CA ASP A 24 -22.97 -5.01 18.48
C ASP A 24 -21.81 -4.54 19.36
N THR A 25 -20.71 -5.31 19.39
CA THR A 25 -19.55 -4.99 20.25
C THR A 25 -18.61 -3.97 19.61
N ILE A 26 -18.75 -3.69 18.30
CA ILE A 26 -17.91 -2.75 17.53
C ILE A 26 -18.80 -1.92 16.59
N PRO A 27 -18.56 -0.61 16.47
CA PRO A 27 -19.28 0.28 15.54
C PRO A 27 -19.16 -0.15 14.08
N ALA A 28 -20.24 0.05 13.32
CA ALA A 28 -20.21 -0.02 11.87
C ALA A 28 -19.77 1.34 11.31
N PHE A 29 -18.93 1.37 10.28
CA PHE A 29 -18.55 2.58 9.59
C PHE A 29 -18.42 2.37 8.08
N VAL A 30 -18.51 3.47 7.34
CA VAL A 30 -18.09 3.59 5.94
C VAL A 30 -17.18 4.80 5.81
N GLY A 31 -16.08 4.66 5.07
CA GLY A 31 -15.18 5.73 4.66
C GLY A 31 -15.15 5.86 3.14
N ILE A 32 -15.09 7.08 2.62
CA ILE A 32 -14.86 7.40 1.20
C ILE A 32 -13.67 8.34 1.13
N TRP A 33 -12.76 8.11 0.20
CA TRP A 33 -11.48 8.78 0.07
C TRP A 33 -11.33 9.18 -1.40
N TYR A 34 -10.82 10.37 -1.68
CA TYR A 34 -10.61 10.85 -3.04
C TYR A 34 -9.30 11.61 -3.14
N ILE A 35 -8.45 11.21 -4.09
CA ILE A 35 -7.22 11.88 -4.47
C ILE A 35 -7.43 12.35 -5.91
N PRO A 36 -7.60 13.67 -6.15
CA PRO A 36 -7.92 14.20 -7.48
C PRO A 36 -6.75 14.13 -8.44
N GLN A 37 -5.52 14.24 -7.92
CA GLN A 37 -4.29 14.14 -8.71
C GLN A 37 -3.24 13.36 -7.92
N MET A 38 -2.69 12.33 -8.55
CA MET A 38 -1.54 11.57 -8.08
C MET A 38 -0.31 11.93 -8.90
N SER A 39 0.77 12.27 -8.20
CA SER A 39 2.09 12.46 -8.76
C SER A 39 2.94 11.24 -8.46
N TRP A 40 3.64 10.74 -9.48
CA TRP A 40 4.53 9.59 -9.38
C TRP A 40 5.98 10.03 -9.52
N PHE A 41 6.83 9.45 -8.70
CA PHE A 41 8.27 9.59 -8.74
C PHE A 41 8.90 8.21 -8.78
N VAL A 42 9.83 8.01 -9.71
CA VAL A 42 10.56 6.75 -9.91
C VAL A 42 12.05 7.07 -9.84
N HIS A 43 12.78 6.32 -9.02
CA HIS A 43 14.21 6.49 -8.86
C HIS A 43 14.92 5.16 -8.66
N TYR A 44 15.97 4.91 -9.45
CA TYR A 44 16.89 3.79 -9.26
C TYR A 44 18.20 4.33 -8.69
N THR A 45 18.81 3.58 -7.77
CA THR A 45 20.02 4.02 -7.04
C THR A 45 21.20 4.26 -7.99
N GLN A 46 21.21 3.57 -9.13
CA GLN A 46 22.29 3.57 -10.12
C GLN A 46 22.20 4.75 -11.09
N HIS A 47 21.16 5.59 -11.00
CA HIS A 47 20.93 6.69 -11.93
C HIS A 47 22.10 7.68 -12.06
N SER A 48 22.91 7.83 -11.01
CA SER A 48 24.11 8.68 -11.03
C SER A 48 25.21 8.14 -11.95
N ALA A 49 25.25 6.83 -12.18
CA ALA A 49 26.27 6.14 -12.97
C ALA A 49 25.80 5.80 -14.39
N ILE A 50 24.55 5.35 -14.54
CA ILE A 50 24.01 4.89 -15.84
C ILE A 50 23.00 5.86 -16.49
N GLY A 51 22.77 7.02 -15.87
CA GLY A 51 21.77 7.99 -16.32
C GLY A 51 20.34 7.57 -15.95
N LYS A 52 19.33 8.06 -16.68
CA LYS A 52 17.92 7.71 -16.47
C LYS A 52 17.30 7.11 -17.74
N PRO A 53 17.74 5.93 -18.17
CA PRO A 53 17.26 5.34 -19.41
C PRO A 53 15.79 4.91 -19.33
N LEU A 54 15.25 4.61 -18.14
CA LEU A 54 13.83 4.29 -17.97
C LEU A 54 13.00 5.49 -17.47
N THR A 55 11.89 5.77 -18.15
CA THR A 55 10.82 6.64 -17.67
C THR A 55 9.49 5.88 -17.68
N ILE A 56 8.63 6.11 -16.68
CA ILE A 56 7.35 5.41 -16.54
C ILE A 56 6.21 6.41 -16.46
N ASP A 57 5.30 6.32 -17.41
CA ASP A 57 4.05 7.09 -17.43
C ASP A 57 2.91 6.21 -16.91
N PHE A 58 2.54 6.40 -15.64
CA PHE A 58 1.43 5.68 -15.02
C PHE A 58 0.08 6.18 -15.55
N LYS A 59 -0.84 5.25 -15.86
CA LYS A 59 -2.20 5.58 -16.33
C LYS A 59 -3.09 6.16 -15.22
N THR A 60 -2.73 5.92 -13.96
CA THR A 60 -3.56 6.29 -12.81
C THR A 60 -3.22 7.70 -12.32
N SER A 61 -4.02 8.69 -12.71
CA SER A 61 -3.88 10.09 -12.29
C SER A 61 -4.79 10.49 -11.13
N SER A 62 -5.79 9.69 -10.75
CA SER A 62 -6.69 9.96 -9.62
C SER A 62 -7.22 8.66 -8.99
N LEU A 63 -7.56 8.70 -7.70
CA LEU A 63 -7.97 7.53 -6.92
C LEU A 63 -9.20 7.83 -6.07
N THR A 64 -10.27 7.04 -6.20
CA THR A 64 -11.38 7.04 -5.24
C THR A 64 -11.38 5.74 -4.46
N SER A 65 -11.29 5.77 -3.14
CA SER A 65 -11.41 4.58 -2.27
C SER A 65 -12.72 4.62 -1.48
N VAL A 66 -13.30 3.47 -1.22
CA VAL A 66 -14.42 3.27 -0.30
C VAL A 66 -13.97 2.21 0.70
N GLU A 67 -14.24 2.35 1.98
CA GLU A 67 -14.06 1.35 3.03
C GLU A 67 -15.37 1.22 3.78
N GLY A 68 -15.70 0.05 4.31
CA GLY A 68 -16.75 -0.08 5.30
C GLY A 68 -16.60 -1.34 6.12
N ASN A 69 -17.31 -1.44 7.24
CA ASN A 69 -17.32 -2.62 8.09
C ASN A 69 -18.66 -2.88 8.75
N PHE A 70 -18.99 -4.17 8.89
CA PHE A 70 -20.20 -4.65 9.53
C PHE A 70 -19.87 -5.90 10.36
N ALA A 71 -20.64 -6.18 11.41
CA ALA A 71 -20.42 -7.34 12.29
C ALA A 71 -21.56 -8.37 12.18
N ILE A 72 -21.22 -9.66 12.21
CA ILE A 72 -22.16 -10.78 12.27
C ILE A 72 -22.17 -11.34 13.71
N ARG A 73 -23.27 -11.05 14.41
CA ARG A 73 -23.48 -11.25 15.87
C ARG A 73 -23.23 -12.66 16.40
N ARG A 74 -23.63 -13.73 15.69
CA ARG A 74 -23.59 -15.10 16.24
C ARG A 74 -22.18 -15.69 16.37
N VAL A 75 -21.20 -15.16 15.64
CA VAL A 75 -19.84 -15.72 15.58
C VAL A 75 -18.77 -14.68 15.92
N GLY A 76 -19.14 -13.42 16.20
CA GLY A 76 -18.19 -12.35 16.53
C GLY A 76 -17.29 -11.93 15.36
N LEU A 77 -17.79 -12.14 14.13
CA LEU A 77 -17.06 -11.96 12.88
C LEU A 77 -17.36 -10.58 12.29
N ARG A 78 -16.34 -9.84 11.85
CA ARG A 78 -16.45 -8.57 11.13
C ARG A 78 -16.22 -8.83 9.65
N LEU A 79 -16.98 -8.17 8.78
CA LEU A 79 -16.71 -8.10 7.35
C LEU A 79 -16.60 -6.63 6.99
N GLY A 80 -15.42 -6.23 6.53
CA GLY A 80 -15.22 -4.96 5.87
C GLY A 80 -14.91 -5.13 4.40
N LEU A 81 -15.30 -4.14 3.60
CA LEU A 81 -15.03 -4.09 2.17
C LEU A 81 -14.37 -2.74 1.88
N ASN A 82 -13.22 -2.77 1.24
CA ASN A 82 -12.57 -1.61 0.66
C ASN A 82 -12.55 -1.74 -0.87
N ALA A 83 -12.97 -0.73 -1.61
CA ALA A 83 -12.88 -0.73 -3.08
C ALA A 83 -12.32 0.60 -3.54
N GLN A 84 -11.23 0.57 -4.29
CA GLN A 84 -10.67 1.72 -4.99
C GLN A 84 -10.97 1.67 -6.49
N PHE A 85 -11.45 2.78 -7.03
CA PHE A 85 -11.91 2.95 -8.40
C PHE A 85 -11.02 3.99 -9.11
N GLU A 86 -10.66 3.71 -10.36
CA GLU A 86 -10.06 4.69 -11.27
C GLU A 86 -11.15 5.50 -11.98
N ASN A 87 -10.93 6.81 -12.15
CA ASN A 87 -11.77 7.68 -12.97
C ASN A 87 -11.39 7.57 -14.45
N ASN A 88 -11.87 6.51 -15.12
CA ASN A 88 -12.09 6.51 -16.57
C ASN A 88 -13.60 6.37 -16.86
N ILE A 89 -14.06 6.85 -18.03
CA ILE A 89 -15.49 6.96 -18.43
C ILE A 89 -16.30 5.66 -18.23
N ILE A 90 -15.61 4.53 -18.20
CA ILE A 90 -16.08 3.21 -17.76
C ILE A 90 -15.28 2.87 -16.50
N SER A 91 -15.79 3.25 -15.32
CA SER A 91 -15.15 3.01 -14.02
C SER A 91 -14.83 1.52 -13.84
N LYS A 92 -13.56 1.14 -13.97
CA LYS A 92 -13.08 -0.22 -13.66
C LYS A 92 -12.59 -0.21 -12.22
N ALA A 93 -13.12 -1.13 -11.39
CA ALA A 93 -12.61 -1.32 -10.04
C ALA A 93 -11.14 -1.75 -10.14
N TYR A 94 -10.24 -0.97 -9.55
CA TYR A 94 -8.81 -1.12 -9.74
C TYR A 94 -8.10 -1.58 -8.47
N ARG A 95 -8.68 -1.38 -7.29
CA ARG A 95 -8.28 -2.08 -6.07
C ARG A 95 -9.52 -2.60 -5.35
N TRP A 96 -9.55 -3.85 -4.94
CA TRP A 96 -10.57 -4.36 -4.02
C TRP A 96 -9.85 -4.98 -2.84
N GLY A 97 -10.37 -4.73 -1.67
CA GLY A 97 -9.88 -5.25 -0.43
C GLY A 97 -11.03 -5.52 0.50
N GLY A 98 -10.78 -6.30 1.53
CA GLY A 98 -11.79 -6.57 2.54
C GLY A 98 -11.10 -6.91 3.83
N TYR A 99 -11.81 -6.82 4.95
CA TYR A 99 -11.29 -7.35 6.18
C TYR A 99 -12.22 -8.27 6.94
N LEU A 100 -11.72 -9.45 7.31
CA LEU A 100 -12.45 -10.36 8.19
C LEU A 100 -11.91 -10.25 9.61
N GLY A 101 -12.70 -9.72 10.54
CA GLY A 101 -12.23 -9.43 11.89
C GLY A 101 -12.81 -10.34 12.97
N PHE A 102 -11.99 -10.83 13.90
CA PHE A 102 -12.43 -11.60 15.06
C PHE A 102 -11.57 -11.27 16.28
N LYS A 103 -12.18 -10.89 17.42
CA LYS A 103 -11.50 -10.62 18.70
C LYS A 103 -10.22 -9.74 18.61
N GLY A 104 -10.23 -8.70 17.76
CA GLY A 104 -9.11 -7.77 17.59
C GLY A 104 -8.09 -8.17 16.53
N TYR A 105 -8.29 -9.31 15.88
CA TYR A 105 -7.64 -9.67 14.61
C TYR A 105 -8.49 -9.16 13.44
N TRP A 106 -7.85 -8.91 12.31
CA TRP A 106 -8.47 -8.46 11.07
C TRP A 106 -7.63 -8.91 9.88
N LEU A 107 -8.24 -9.64 8.95
CA LEU A 107 -7.61 -10.14 7.74
C LEU A 107 -7.78 -9.15 6.60
N LYS A 108 -6.83 -8.26 6.33
CA LYS A 108 -6.88 -7.30 5.23
C LYS A 108 -6.45 -7.96 3.92
N ILE A 109 -7.36 -8.11 2.98
CA ILE A 109 -7.03 -8.51 1.60
C ILE A 109 -7.00 -7.23 0.76
N GLN A 110 -6.09 -7.11 -0.19
CA GLN A 110 -6.03 -6.05 -1.19
C GLN A 110 -5.61 -6.67 -2.52
N SER A 111 -6.24 -6.29 -3.60
CA SER A 111 -5.83 -6.67 -4.95
C SER A 111 -6.00 -5.44 -5.80
N SER A 112 -4.97 -5.07 -6.56
CA SER A 112 -5.07 -4.02 -7.54
C SER A 112 -4.34 -4.34 -8.83
N LYS A 113 -4.31 -3.37 -9.73
CA LYS A 113 -3.47 -3.41 -10.91
C LYS A 113 -2.47 -2.24 -10.83
N ILE A 114 -1.41 -2.27 -11.62
CA ILE A 114 -0.46 -1.17 -11.88
C ILE A 114 -0.30 -1.14 -13.39
N SER A 115 -0.68 -0.04 -14.03
CA SER A 115 -0.63 0.06 -15.49
C SER A 115 -0.13 1.41 -15.96
N GLY A 116 0.52 1.38 -17.12
CA GLY A 116 1.20 2.54 -17.66
C GLY A 116 1.85 2.22 -18.99
N THR A 117 2.71 3.12 -19.41
CA THR A 117 3.62 2.93 -20.52
C THR A 117 5.04 3.18 -19.99
N LEU A 118 5.95 2.28 -20.30
CA LEU A 118 7.37 2.49 -20.06
C LEU A 118 8.02 3.07 -21.32
N HIS A 119 8.95 3.99 -21.13
CA HIS A 119 9.74 4.63 -22.16
C HIS A 119 11.21 4.36 -21.88
N TRP A 120 11.90 3.76 -22.85
CA TRP A 120 13.31 3.40 -22.79
C TRP A 120 14.12 4.26 -23.74
N ASN A 121 15.04 5.03 -23.17
CA ASN A 121 15.97 5.92 -23.88
C ASN A 121 17.40 5.35 -23.93
N GLY A 122 17.62 4.15 -23.39
CA GLY A 122 18.89 3.44 -23.48
C GLY A 122 19.08 2.77 -24.84
N GLU A 123 20.24 2.17 -25.03
CA GLU A 123 20.54 1.37 -26.22
C GLU A 123 19.60 0.16 -26.32
N LEU A 124 19.24 -0.22 -27.54
CA LEU A 124 18.45 -1.42 -27.84
C LEU A 124 19.30 -2.38 -28.65
N PRO A 125 19.36 -3.67 -28.28
CA PRO A 125 20.01 -4.66 -29.12
C PRO A 125 19.22 -4.90 -30.42
N PRO A 126 19.83 -5.45 -31.47
CA PRO A 126 19.11 -5.85 -32.68
C PRO A 126 18.00 -6.86 -32.36
N GLY A 127 16.85 -6.73 -33.01
CA GLY A 127 15.73 -7.67 -32.88
C GLY A 127 14.46 -7.03 -32.33
N GLU A 128 13.62 -7.83 -31.67
CA GLU A 128 12.30 -7.42 -31.16
C GLU A 128 12.39 -6.75 -29.78
N TYR A 129 13.15 -5.66 -29.68
CA TYR A 129 13.23 -4.83 -28.48
C TYR A 129 12.63 -3.45 -28.74
N TYR A 130 11.84 -2.94 -27.80
CA TYR A 130 11.03 -1.75 -28.01
C TYR A 130 11.42 -0.62 -27.07
N ASN A 131 11.53 0.59 -27.60
CA ASN A 131 11.73 1.81 -26.80
C ASN A 131 10.47 2.23 -26.02
N GLN A 132 9.31 1.64 -26.32
CA GLN A 132 8.05 1.95 -25.68
C GLN A 132 7.21 0.69 -25.52
N VAL A 133 6.81 0.37 -24.28
CA VAL A 133 6.00 -0.83 -23.99
C VAL A 133 4.91 -0.49 -22.98
N GLY A 134 3.68 -0.86 -23.31
CA GLY A 134 2.56 -0.80 -22.36
C GLY A 134 2.66 -1.93 -21.34
N PHE A 135 2.51 -1.62 -20.05
CA PHE A 135 2.52 -2.64 -19.00
C PHE A 135 1.24 -2.61 -18.17
N SER A 136 0.97 -3.75 -17.54
CA SER A 136 -0.30 -4.03 -16.87
C SER A 136 -0.07 -5.19 -15.89
N SER A 137 0.38 -4.85 -14.69
CA SER A 137 0.79 -5.82 -13.68
C SER A 137 -0.22 -5.88 -12.55
N ASN A 138 -0.42 -7.06 -11.98
CA ASN A 138 -1.31 -7.22 -10.83
C ASN A 138 -0.55 -6.95 -9.54
N TYR A 139 -1.25 -6.36 -8.58
CA TYR A 139 -0.86 -6.26 -7.19
C TYR A 139 -1.85 -7.08 -6.36
N PHE A 140 -1.34 -7.82 -5.39
CA PHE A 140 -2.12 -8.57 -4.44
C PHE A 140 -1.42 -8.51 -3.09
N ASN A 141 -2.17 -8.30 -2.04
CA ASN A 141 -1.70 -8.30 -0.68
C ASN A 141 -2.76 -8.96 0.22
N ILE A 142 -2.31 -9.74 1.20
CA ILE A 142 -3.14 -10.31 2.25
C ILE A 142 -2.38 -10.22 3.56
N ASP A 143 -2.92 -9.47 4.52
CA ASP A 143 -2.31 -9.26 5.83
C ASP A 143 -3.28 -9.76 6.93
N LEU A 144 -2.80 -10.62 7.81
CA LEU A 144 -3.42 -10.89 9.10
C LEU A 144 -2.89 -9.88 10.11
N LEU A 145 -3.72 -8.90 10.42
CA LEU A 145 -3.42 -7.83 11.34
C LEU A 145 -4.03 -8.10 12.73
N LYS A 146 -3.48 -7.45 13.76
CA LYS A 146 -3.93 -7.48 15.15
C LYS A 146 -3.80 -6.09 15.75
N ASN A 147 -4.87 -5.61 16.38
CA ASN A 147 -4.82 -4.36 17.13
C ASN A 147 -3.89 -4.53 18.34
N PHE A 148 -2.98 -3.58 18.49
CA PHE A 148 -2.08 -3.53 19.61
C PHE A 148 -2.77 -2.89 20.81
N LYS A 149 -2.68 -3.53 21.98
CA LYS A 149 -3.12 -2.94 23.25
C LYS A 149 -1.92 -2.78 24.16
N LYS A 150 -1.33 -1.58 24.19
CA LYS A 150 -0.18 -1.28 25.06
C LYS A 150 -0.63 -1.39 26.51
N LYS A 151 0.17 -2.09 27.30
CA LYS A 151 0.11 -2.08 28.76
C LYS A 151 1.38 -1.43 29.28
N ARG A 152 1.27 -0.55 30.27
CA ARG A 152 2.39 0.05 30.98
C ARG A 152 2.42 -0.52 32.40
N TYR A 153 3.62 -0.68 32.93
CA TYR A 153 3.80 -1.08 34.33
C TYR A 153 3.82 0.19 35.18
N ILE A 154 2.79 0.37 36.01
CA ILE A 154 2.58 1.56 36.85
C ILE A 154 2.19 1.06 38.25
N ASP A 155 2.90 1.54 39.28
CA ASP A 155 2.65 1.22 40.69
C ASP A 155 2.55 -0.28 40.97
N GLY A 156 3.49 -1.05 40.42
CA GLY A 156 3.57 -2.49 40.64
C GLY A 156 2.58 -3.33 39.82
N LYS A 157 1.76 -2.72 38.95
CA LYS A 157 0.71 -3.40 38.17
C LYS A 157 0.79 -3.07 36.69
N TRP A 158 0.51 -4.08 35.85
CA TRP A 158 0.30 -3.86 34.42
C TRP A 158 -1.06 -3.22 34.17
N GLN A 159 -1.07 -1.96 33.77
CA GLN A 159 -2.28 -1.19 33.45
C GLN A 159 -2.36 -0.94 31.95
N ALA A 160 -3.57 -0.92 31.39
CA ALA A 160 -3.76 -0.60 29.97
C ALA A 160 -3.47 0.90 29.76
N ASP A 161 -2.63 1.22 28.77
CA ASP A 161 -2.34 2.60 28.40
C ASP A 161 -3.54 3.19 27.65
N GLN A 162 -4.34 4.01 28.32
CA GLN A 162 -5.55 4.57 27.70
C GLN A 162 -5.23 5.50 26.52
N THR A 163 -4.12 6.22 26.57
CA THR A 163 -3.72 7.17 25.52
C THR A 163 -3.32 6.44 24.25
N GLU A 164 -2.39 5.48 24.35
CA GLU A 164 -1.89 4.77 23.19
C GLU A 164 -2.90 3.76 22.64
N ASN A 165 -3.75 3.18 23.48
CA ASN A 165 -4.84 2.34 23.01
C ASN A 165 -5.89 3.12 22.21
N ASN A 166 -5.93 4.45 22.36
CA ASN A 166 -6.77 5.35 21.58
C ASN A 166 -6.09 5.88 20.30
N MET A 167 -4.88 5.43 19.96
CA MET A 167 -4.20 5.76 18.70
C MET A 167 -4.53 4.78 17.56
N GLY A 168 -5.09 3.60 17.88
CA GLY A 168 -5.47 2.61 16.88
C GLY A 168 -4.27 1.88 16.28
N PHE A 169 -3.23 1.63 17.08
CA PHE A 169 -2.06 0.86 16.64
C PHE A 169 -2.43 -0.57 16.26
N TYR A 170 -1.76 -1.09 15.24
CA TYR A 170 -1.86 -2.47 14.82
C TYR A 170 -0.51 -2.98 14.30
N TRP A 171 -0.36 -4.31 14.31
CA TRP A 171 0.72 -5.01 13.65
C TRP A 171 0.16 -6.25 12.96
N GLY A 172 0.88 -6.80 12.00
CA GLY A 172 0.46 -8.04 11.38
C GLY A 172 1.51 -8.67 10.49
N ILE A 173 1.17 -9.85 10.01
CA ILE A 173 1.95 -10.62 9.07
C ILE A 173 1.15 -10.82 7.80
N GLY A 174 1.80 -10.90 6.65
CA GLY A 174 1.09 -11.04 5.40
C GLY A 174 1.93 -11.51 4.24
N TYR A 175 1.33 -11.45 3.07
CA TYR A 175 1.93 -11.83 1.81
C TYR A 175 1.57 -10.78 0.76
N THR A 176 2.55 -10.35 -0.03
CA THR A 176 2.36 -9.45 -1.17
C THR A 176 2.90 -10.09 -2.44
N SER A 177 2.16 -9.95 -3.53
CA SER A 177 2.60 -10.23 -4.89
C SER A 177 2.43 -8.96 -5.69
N MET A 178 3.51 -8.45 -6.27
CA MET A 178 3.49 -7.16 -6.97
C MET A 178 4.33 -7.26 -8.23
N GLY A 179 3.79 -6.79 -9.35
CA GLY A 179 4.56 -6.63 -10.58
C GLY A 179 4.61 -5.17 -11.03
N PHE A 180 5.73 -4.78 -11.62
CA PHE A 180 5.98 -3.42 -12.13
C PHE A 180 7.23 -3.43 -13.03
N PRO A 181 7.35 -2.49 -13.97
CA PRO A 181 8.54 -2.38 -14.79
C PRO A 181 9.75 -1.93 -13.97
N VAL A 182 10.93 -2.46 -14.29
CA VAL A 182 12.20 -2.13 -13.64
C VAL A 182 13.30 -1.79 -14.64
N GLU A 183 14.12 -0.81 -14.27
CA GLU A 183 15.42 -0.55 -14.89
C GLU A 183 16.43 -1.52 -14.30
N ILE A 184 17.24 -2.14 -15.15
CA ILE A 184 18.25 -3.12 -14.75
C ILE A 184 19.61 -2.55 -15.10
N ALA A 185 20.35 -2.15 -14.08
CA ALA A 185 21.77 -1.89 -14.21
C ALA A 185 22.50 -3.24 -14.29
N THR A 186 23.31 -3.41 -15.33
CA THR A 186 24.16 -4.59 -15.47
C THR A 186 25.52 -4.32 -14.83
N LEU A 187 26.09 -5.35 -14.21
CA LEU A 187 27.37 -5.29 -13.53
C LEU A 187 28.34 -6.27 -14.20
N THR A 188 29.56 -5.82 -14.41
CA THR A 188 30.62 -6.58 -15.08
C THR A 188 31.90 -6.52 -14.26
N THR A 189 32.72 -7.57 -14.34
CA THR A 189 34.06 -7.65 -13.71
C THR A 189 35.04 -8.35 -14.64
N GLU A 190 36.33 -8.21 -14.40
CA GLU A 190 37.40 -8.98 -15.07
C GLU A 190 37.87 -10.19 -14.24
N GLY A 191 37.13 -10.53 -13.18
CA GLY A 191 37.42 -11.68 -12.29
C GLY A 191 37.82 -11.31 -10.87
N ASN A 192 37.89 -10.01 -10.54
CA ASN A 192 38.06 -9.52 -9.16
C ASN A 192 36.95 -8.50 -8.79
N PRO A 193 35.78 -8.97 -8.31
CA PRO A 193 34.63 -8.11 -8.03
C PRO A 193 34.88 -7.01 -6.99
N SER A 194 35.88 -7.19 -6.12
CA SER A 194 36.21 -6.23 -5.07
C SER A 194 36.84 -4.95 -5.61
N GLU A 195 37.47 -5.02 -6.78
CA GLU A 195 38.30 -3.94 -7.34
C GLU A 195 37.81 -3.49 -8.72
N ASP A 196 37.18 -4.38 -9.50
CA ASP A 196 36.90 -4.16 -10.93
C ASP A 196 35.41 -4.09 -11.30
N LEU A 197 34.51 -4.06 -10.31
CA LEU A 197 33.07 -4.02 -10.59
C LEU A 197 32.69 -2.71 -11.28
N LYS A 198 32.16 -2.82 -12.51
CA LYS A 198 31.76 -1.69 -13.35
C LYS A 198 30.36 -1.92 -13.91
N PHE A 199 29.67 -0.83 -14.23
CA PHE A 199 28.40 -0.90 -14.94
C PHE A 199 28.62 -1.27 -16.41
N GLY A 200 27.87 -2.26 -16.88
CA GLY A 200 27.73 -2.58 -18.29
C GLY A 200 26.63 -1.75 -18.96
N LYS A 201 26.15 -2.24 -20.10
CA LYS A 201 24.99 -1.65 -20.79
C LYS A 201 23.70 -2.03 -20.05
N PRO A 202 22.87 -1.06 -19.62
CA PRO A 202 21.66 -1.35 -18.86
C PRO A 202 20.55 -1.94 -19.74
N ALA A 203 19.60 -2.61 -19.12
CA ALA A 203 18.41 -3.17 -19.75
C ALA A 203 17.15 -2.80 -18.96
N TYR A 204 15.98 -3.28 -19.40
CA TYR A 204 14.75 -3.14 -18.62
C TYR A 204 13.93 -4.43 -18.62
N ASP A 205 13.07 -4.58 -17.61
CA ASP A 205 11.99 -5.57 -17.60
C ASP A 205 10.66 -4.85 -17.47
N SER A 206 9.68 -5.20 -18.31
CA SER A 206 8.35 -4.60 -18.28
C SER A 206 7.39 -5.29 -17.30
N LEU A 207 7.73 -6.51 -16.88
CA LEU A 207 6.85 -7.43 -16.15
C LEU A 207 7.55 -8.08 -14.94
N TYR A 208 8.58 -7.43 -14.39
CA TYR A 208 9.23 -7.90 -13.18
C TYR A 208 8.21 -8.13 -12.07
N LYS A 209 8.37 -9.23 -11.34
CA LYS A 209 7.46 -9.65 -10.27
C LYS A 209 8.22 -10.00 -9.00
N ILE A 210 7.76 -9.43 -7.90
CA ILE A 210 8.19 -9.75 -6.55
C ILE A 210 7.07 -10.41 -5.76
N ASN A 211 7.41 -11.45 -5.00
CA ASN A 211 6.55 -12.06 -4.00
C ASN A 211 7.24 -11.96 -2.64
N SER A 212 6.57 -11.43 -1.62
CA SER A 212 7.16 -11.21 -0.31
C SER A 212 6.23 -11.62 0.82
N PHE A 213 6.80 -12.28 1.84
CA PHE A 213 6.19 -12.40 3.15
C PHE A 213 6.52 -11.15 3.95
N ASN A 214 5.52 -10.54 4.55
CA ASN A 214 5.66 -9.22 5.15
C ASN A 214 5.35 -9.21 6.63
N LEU A 215 6.08 -8.37 7.35
CA LEU A 215 5.68 -7.82 8.64
C LEU A 215 5.17 -6.40 8.39
N SER A 216 4.04 -6.06 8.99
CA SER A 216 3.45 -4.72 8.88
C SER A 216 3.08 -4.15 10.24
N GLY A 217 3.09 -2.83 10.34
CA GLY A 217 2.70 -2.10 11.54
C GLY A 217 2.24 -0.70 11.20
N GLY A 218 1.38 -0.13 12.03
CA GLY A 218 0.86 1.20 11.76
C GLY A 218 -0.11 1.67 12.82
N PHE A 219 -0.67 2.86 12.58
CA PHE A 219 -1.78 3.40 13.35
C PHE A 219 -2.70 4.21 12.45
N ASP A 220 -3.97 4.29 12.82
CA ASP A 220 -4.99 4.96 12.03
C ASP A 220 -5.92 5.77 12.92
N LEU A 221 -5.62 7.07 13.05
CA LEU A 221 -6.39 7.96 13.92
C LEU A 221 -7.81 8.21 13.39
N LEU A 222 -8.06 8.11 12.08
CA LEU A 222 -9.39 8.34 11.50
C LEU A 222 -10.29 7.13 11.75
N ARG A 223 -9.79 5.91 11.50
CA ARG A 223 -10.50 4.67 11.79
C ARG A 223 -10.69 4.49 13.30
N GLN A 224 -9.69 4.84 14.11
CA GLN A 224 -9.83 4.80 15.56
C GLN A 224 -10.91 5.75 16.06
N LEU A 225 -11.03 6.95 15.47
CA LEU A 225 -12.09 7.90 15.79
C LEU A 225 -13.48 7.33 15.46
N CYS A 226 -13.60 6.55 14.37
CA CYS A 226 -14.81 5.78 14.04
C CYS A 226 -15.10 4.73 15.10
N TYR A 227 -14.11 3.97 15.57
CA TYR A 227 -14.30 2.90 16.55
C TYR A 227 -14.70 3.40 17.94
N VAL A 228 -14.29 4.61 18.32
CA VAL A 228 -14.65 5.20 19.63
C VAL A 228 -15.83 6.17 19.53
N GLY A 229 -16.38 6.42 18.34
CA GLY A 229 -17.51 7.34 18.13
C GLY A 229 -17.22 8.78 18.53
N ALA A 230 -15.96 9.18 18.41
CA ALA A 230 -15.45 10.43 18.94
C ALA A 230 -15.80 10.69 20.43
N ARG A 231 -15.92 9.62 21.24
CA ARG A 231 -16.14 9.71 22.70
C ARG A 231 -14.85 9.86 23.50
N HIS A 232 -13.77 9.26 23.00
CA HIS A 232 -12.49 9.21 23.69
C HIS A 232 -11.40 9.79 22.79
N GLY A 233 -10.69 10.80 23.29
CA GLY A 233 -9.52 11.37 22.63
C GLY A 233 -8.23 10.70 23.09
N LEU A 234 -7.10 11.25 22.62
CA LEU A 234 -5.77 10.84 23.08
C LEU A 234 -5.52 11.26 24.54
N ILE A 235 -6.15 12.34 25.00
CA ILE A 235 -6.05 12.77 26.40
C ILE A 235 -7.09 11.99 27.21
N PRO A 236 -6.69 11.19 28.21
CA PRO A 236 -7.61 10.42 29.04
C PRO A 236 -8.68 11.32 29.68
N GLY A 237 -9.92 10.85 29.69
CA GLY A 237 -11.06 11.57 30.27
C GLY A 237 -11.54 12.79 29.47
N ARG A 238 -10.92 13.15 28.34
CA ARG A 238 -11.37 14.24 27.47
C ARG A 238 -11.87 13.73 26.12
N PRO A 239 -12.97 14.30 25.59
CA PRO A 239 -13.37 14.02 24.23
C PRO A 239 -12.32 14.55 23.24
N PRO A 240 -12.21 13.95 22.05
CA PRO A 240 -11.33 14.47 21.00
C PRO A 240 -11.78 15.87 20.56
N MET A 241 -10.83 16.74 20.21
CA MET A 241 -11.16 18.04 19.63
C MET A 241 -11.88 17.85 18.28
N LYS A 242 -12.90 18.65 17.98
CA LYS A 242 -13.65 18.55 16.71
C LYS A 242 -12.76 18.80 15.50
N LEU A 243 -12.04 19.92 15.50
CA LEU A 243 -10.99 20.21 14.54
C LEU A 243 -9.64 19.76 15.13
N ALA A 244 -8.91 18.90 14.43
CA ALA A 244 -7.59 18.45 14.85
C ALA A 244 -6.75 17.97 13.68
N VAL A 245 -5.44 17.83 13.91
CA VAL A 245 -4.56 17.09 13.00
C VAL A 245 -4.89 15.60 13.09
N TYR A 246 -4.82 14.91 11.96
CA TYR A 246 -4.82 13.45 11.90
C TYR A 246 -3.54 12.93 11.25
N ALA A 247 -3.21 11.69 11.58
CA ALA A 247 -2.17 10.91 10.95
C ALA A 247 -2.65 9.46 10.81
N VAL A 248 -2.35 8.85 9.67
CA VAL A 248 -2.53 7.43 9.39
C VAL A 248 -1.24 6.93 8.78
N THR A 249 -0.67 5.86 9.30
CA THR A 249 0.58 5.28 8.78
C THR A 249 0.48 3.77 8.68
N GLU A 250 1.17 3.21 7.69
CA GLU A 250 1.41 1.78 7.56
C GLU A 250 2.83 1.58 7.02
N ASP A 251 3.66 0.93 7.82
CA ASP A 251 4.97 0.43 7.44
C ASP A 251 4.84 -1.07 7.15
N ARG A 252 5.43 -1.52 6.05
CA ARG A 252 5.49 -2.94 5.69
C ARG A 252 6.91 -3.26 5.22
N ILE A 253 7.52 -4.25 5.85
CA ILE A 253 8.81 -4.81 5.44
C ILE A 253 8.57 -6.25 5.01
N GLY A 254 8.96 -6.56 3.79
CA GLY A 254 8.74 -7.83 3.14
C GLY A 254 10.01 -8.45 2.63
N PHE A 255 10.06 -9.78 2.65
CA PHE A 255 11.15 -10.56 2.08
C PHE A 255 10.61 -11.69 1.24
N GLY A 256 11.25 -11.96 0.10
CA GLY A 256 10.90 -13.14 -0.70
C GLY A 256 11.47 -13.11 -2.11
N PRO A 257 11.10 -14.09 -2.95
CA PRO A 257 11.68 -14.24 -4.27
C PRO A 257 11.14 -13.20 -5.25
N GLY A 258 12.03 -12.72 -6.12
CA GLY A 258 11.71 -11.97 -7.33
C GLY A 258 12.36 -12.62 -8.54
N LYS A 259 11.74 -12.45 -9.71
CA LYS A 259 12.22 -13.07 -10.94
C LYS A 259 12.08 -12.10 -12.11
N LEU A 260 13.17 -11.94 -12.85
CA LEU A 260 13.19 -11.23 -14.12
C LEU A 260 12.66 -12.12 -15.25
N THR A 261 12.10 -11.49 -16.27
CA THR A 261 11.58 -12.19 -17.45
C THR A 261 12.70 -12.59 -18.41
N SER A 262 12.47 -13.64 -19.20
CA SER A 262 13.43 -14.04 -20.25
C SER A 262 13.72 -12.92 -21.24
N TYR A 263 12.76 -12.00 -21.46
CA TYR A 263 12.94 -10.81 -22.30
C TYR A 263 14.08 -9.94 -21.78
N SER A 264 14.07 -9.57 -20.50
CA SER A 264 15.10 -8.70 -19.93
C SER A 264 16.46 -9.39 -19.84
N ILE A 265 16.48 -10.71 -19.59
CA ILE A 265 17.71 -11.51 -19.61
C ILE A 265 18.33 -11.48 -21.01
N SER A 266 17.54 -11.78 -22.05
CA SER A 266 18.01 -11.75 -23.44
C SER A 266 18.46 -10.36 -23.87
N MET A 267 17.78 -9.30 -23.41
CA MET A 267 18.19 -7.92 -23.68
C MET A 267 19.53 -7.59 -23.03
N ALA A 268 19.70 -7.96 -21.75
CA ALA A 268 20.92 -7.68 -20.99
C ALA A 268 22.14 -8.40 -21.59
N GLU A 269 22.00 -9.67 -21.96
CA GLU A 269 23.08 -10.45 -22.58
C GLU A 269 23.39 -9.96 -24.01
N ALA A 270 22.37 -9.60 -24.80
CA ALA A 270 22.59 -9.07 -26.15
C ALA A 270 23.30 -7.71 -26.15
N LEU A 271 23.08 -6.88 -25.12
CA LEU A 271 23.77 -5.60 -24.94
C LEU A 271 25.17 -5.73 -24.34
N ASN A 272 25.51 -6.87 -23.72
CA ASN A 272 26.79 -7.12 -23.07
C ASN A 272 27.37 -8.43 -23.62
N PRO A 273 27.95 -8.41 -24.84
CA PRO A 273 28.44 -9.62 -25.49
C PRO A 273 29.50 -10.33 -24.63
N ASP A 274 29.60 -11.64 -24.81
CA ASP A 274 30.50 -12.55 -24.08
C ASP A 274 30.20 -12.71 -22.58
N ARG A 275 29.08 -12.13 -22.10
CA ARG A 275 28.66 -12.24 -20.70
C ARG A 275 27.27 -12.87 -20.59
N LYS A 276 27.05 -13.63 -19.52
CA LYS A 276 25.79 -14.32 -19.22
C LYS A 276 25.26 -13.92 -17.86
N VAL A 277 23.94 -13.77 -17.75
CA VAL A 277 23.33 -13.45 -16.47
C VAL A 277 23.60 -14.57 -15.47
N SER A 278 24.21 -14.21 -14.34
CA SER A 278 24.57 -15.18 -13.30
C SER A 278 23.35 -15.79 -12.61
N SER A 279 22.28 -15.01 -12.43
CA SER A 279 20.97 -15.51 -11.97
C SER A 279 19.82 -14.57 -12.40
N PRO A 280 18.71 -15.12 -12.96
CA PRO A 280 17.48 -14.37 -13.19
C PRO A 280 16.56 -14.34 -11.95
N GLU A 281 16.93 -15.03 -10.87
CA GLU A 281 16.16 -15.17 -9.64
C GLU A 281 16.89 -14.52 -8.47
N PHE A 282 16.14 -13.79 -7.66
CA PHE A 282 16.66 -12.90 -6.63
C PHE A 282 15.89 -13.09 -5.34
N PHE A 283 16.60 -13.04 -4.22
CA PHE A 283 15.95 -12.74 -2.96
C PHE A 283 15.76 -11.23 -2.87
N ASN A 284 14.59 -10.74 -2.51
CA ASN A 284 14.29 -9.31 -2.46
C ASN A 284 13.86 -8.90 -1.06
N ALA A 285 14.33 -7.75 -0.61
CA ALA A 285 13.64 -6.97 0.41
C ALA A 285 12.73 -5.93 -0.25
N ASN A 286 11.52 -5.78 0.28
CA ASN A 286 10.55 -4.79 -0.13
C ASN A 286 10.13 -3.99 1.09
N VAL A 287 10.25 -2.67 1.01
CA VAL A 287 9.76 -1.76 2.04
C VAL A 287 8.65 -0.95 1.43
N HIS A 288 7.43 -1.10 1.95
CA HIS A 288 6.29 -0.28 1.60
C HIS A 288 5.96 0.64 2.77
N TYR A 289 5.72 1.90 2.46
CA TYR A 289 5.40 2.96 3.39
C TYR A 289 4.13 3.67 2.92
N PHE A 290 3.20 3.91 3.83
CA PHE A 290 2.06 4.77 3.61
C PHE A 290 1.95 5.77 4.75
N LEU A 291 1.76 7.04 4.41
CA LEU A 291 1.48 8.12 5.34
C LEU A 291 0.36 8.99 4.79
N SER A 292 -0.63 9.28 5.63
CA SER A 292 -1.63 10.31 5.37
C SER A 292 -1.68 11.26 6.56
N VAL A 293 -1.44 12.53 6.30
CA VAL A 293 -1.47 13.60 7.32
C VAL A 293 -2.32 14.75 6.85
N GLY A 294 -3.02 15.40 7.79
CA GLY A 294 -3.87 16.52 7.44
C GLY A 294 -4.74 17.00 8.59
N LEU A 295 -5.80 17.71 8.23
CA LEU A 295 -6.80 18.22 9.16
C LEU A 295 -8.07 17.39 9.07
N ARG A 296 -8.69 17.16 10.22
CA ARG A 296 -10.00 16.53 10.32
C ARG A 296 -10.99 17.41 11.08
N TYR A 297 -12.25 17.30 10.71
CA TYR A 297 -13.39 17.84 11.45
C TYR A 297 -14.41 16.71 11.67
N TYR A 298 -15.06 16.64 12.84
CA TYR A 298 -16.14 15.68 13.06
C TYR A 298 -17.43 16.31 13.60
N ILE A 299 -18.53 15.69 13.23
CA ILE A 299 -19.88 15.96 13.73
C ILE A 299 -20.37 14.70 14.42
N LYS A 300 -20.65 14.76 15.73
CA LYS A 300 -21.31 13.69 16.47
C LYS A 300 -22.77 14.06 16.66
N SER A 301 -23.68 13.16 16.28
CA SER A 301 -25.11 13.29 16.51
C SER A 301 -25.67 11.96 17.01
N GLY A 302 -25.98 11.91 18.31
CA GLY A 302 -26.44 10.70 18.98
C GLY A 302 -25.51 9.51 18.76
N SER A 303 -26.05 8.46 18.14
CA SER A 303 -25.40 7.21 17.77
C SER A 303 -24.51 7.30 16.52
N SER A 304 -24.39 8.47 15.89
CA SER A 304 -23.63 8.64 14.65
C SER A 304 -22.47 9.60 14.83
N VAL A 305 -21.37 9.36 14.11
CA VAL A 305 -20.29 10.32 13.91
C VAL A 305 -19.97 10.41 12.43
N ILE A 306 -19.84 11.64 11.93
CA ILE A 306 -19.39 11.95 10.57
C ILE A 306 -18.05 12.67 10.69
N ILE A 307 -17.04 12.19 9.99
CA ILE A 307 -15.68 12.74 10.01
C ILE A 307 -15.35 13.20 8.59
N PHE A 308 -14.94 14.44 8.45
CA PHE A 308 -14.36 15.00 7.23
C PHE A 308 -12.86 15.15 7.45
N ALA A 309 -12.05 14.79 6.48
CA ALA A 309 -10.61 14.97 6.51
C ALA A 309 -10.11 15.48 5.17
N ALA A 310 -9.15 16.40 5.21
CA ALA A 310 -8.41 16.86 4.06
C ALA A 310 -6.92 16.82 4.41
N GLY A 311 -6.10 16.30 3.52
CA GLY A 311 -4.70 16.08 3.81
C GLY A 311 -3.87 15.76 2.59
N TYR A 312 -2.74 15.12 2.84
CA TYR A 312 -1.78 14.70 1.85
C TYR A 312 -1.41 13.25 2.10
N ASP A 313 -1.53 12.43 1.06
CA ASP A 313 -1.20 11.02 1.09
C ASP A 313 0.13 10.81 0.37
N ILE A 314 1.02 10.05 1.00
CA ILE A 314 2.32 9.64 0.48
C ILE A 314 2.35 8.12 0.60
N GLU A 315 2.60 7.45 -0.51
CA GLU A 315 2.83 6.01 -0.56
C GLU A 315 4.16 5.79 -1.29
N ALA A 316 5.04 5.01 -0.69
CA ALA A 316 6.35 4.73 -1.22
C ALA A 316 6.64 3.24 -1.14
N THR A 317 7.37 2.73 -2.11
CA THR A 317 7.82 1.34 -2.17
C THR A 317 9.25 1.32 -2.63
N ALA A 318 10.15 0.83 -1.78
CA ALA A 318 11.53 0.56 -2.12
C ALA A 318 11.74 -0.95 -2.25
N PHE A 319 12.55 -1.36 -3.22
CA PHE A 319 12.85 -2.76 -3.51
C PHE A 319 14.35 -2.93 -3.68
N TYR A 320 14.88 -3.97 -3.04
CA TYR A 320 16.30 -4.28 -2.95
C TYR A 320 16.51 -5.75 -3.34
N PRO A 321 16.91 -6.03 -4.59
CA PRO A 321 17.31 -7.37 -4.98
C PRO A 321 18.68 -7.73 -4.41
N PHE A 322 18.80 -8.96 -3.91
CA PHE A 322 20.03 -9.58 -3.46
C PHE A 322 20.38 -10.74 -4.39
N GLY A 323 21.67 -10.92 -4.69
CA GLY A 323 22.20 -12.19 -5.18
C GLY A 323 22.61 -12.29 -6.65
N ALA A 324 22.74 -11.18 -7.40
CA ALA A 324 23.25 -11.21 -8.77
C ALA A 324 24.47 -10.30 -8.96
N ASN A 325 25.57 -10.60 -8.24
CA ASN A 325 26.84 -9.96 -8.53
C ASN A 325 27.56 -10.72 -9.65
N ALA A 326 28.30 -10.00 -10.51
CA ALA A 326 29.26 -10.64 -11.41
C ALA A 326 30.47 -11.11 -10.59
N LYS A 327 30.81 -12.40 -10.67
CA LYS A 327 31.98 -12.97 -9.96
C LYS A 327 33.13 -13.19 -10.93
N ASP A 328 32.81 -13.82 -12.05
CA ASP A 328 33.76 -14.15 -13.11
C ASP A 328 33.63 -13.18 -14.29
N LYS A 329 34.58 -13.24 -15.23
CA LYS A 329 34.60 -12.35 -16.39
C LYS A 329 33.40 -12.59 -17.32
N GLU A 330 32.95 -13.82 -17.39
CA GLU A 330 31.82 -14.26 -18.19
C GLU A 330 30.48 -13.95 -17.51
N ASP A 331 30.48 -13.49 -16.25
CA ASP A 331 29.25 -13.17 -15.53
C ASP A 331 28.75 -11.76 -15.86
N LEU A 332 27.42 -11.66 -15.91
CA LEU A 332 26.66 -10.43 -15.91
C LEU A 332 25.83 -10.38 -14.62
N GLY A 333 26.24 -9.51 -13.71
CA GLY A 333 25.48 -9.18 -12.52
C GLY A 333 24.34 -8.21 -12.85
N LEU A 334 23.33 -8.16 -11.99
CA LEU A 334 22.12 -7.37 -12.19
C LEU A 334 21.75 -6.66 -10.88
N ASP A 335 21.58 -5.35 -10.97
CA ASP A 335 21.08 -4.51 -9.88
C ASP A 335 19.95 -3.62 -10.41
N PHE A 336 18.83 -3.64 -9.71
CA PHE A 336 17.67 -2.83 -10.03
C PHE A 336 17.08 -2.24 -8.74
N THR A 337 17.92 -1.96 -7.76
CA THR A 337 17.50 -1.30 -6.52
C THR A 337 16.84 0.03 -6.83
N GLY A 338 15.59 0.22 -6.39
CA GLY A 338 14.82 1.41 -6.72
C GLY A 338 13.72 1.73 -5.74
N THR A 339 13.13 2.91 -5.93
CA THR A 339 12.00 3.44 -5.17
C THR A 339 10.94 3.99 -6.12
N LEU A 340 9.69 3.58 -5.87
CA LEU A 340 8.49 4.16 -6.45
C LEU A 340 7.79 4.97 -5.36
N LEU A 341 7.41 6.20 -5.65
CA LEU A 341 6.69 7.05 -4.71
C LEU A 341 5.49 7.67 -5.44
N ASN A 342 4.30 7.49 -4.89
CA ASN A 342 3.09 8.17 -5.29
C ASN A 342 2.60 9.09 -4.18
N HIS A 343 2.16 10.29 -4.54
CA HIS A 343 1.66 11.25 -3.56
C HIS A 343 0.58 12.15 -4.13
N GLY A 344 -0.27 12.71 -3.26
CA GLY A 344 -1.32 13.61 -3.68
C GLY A 344 -2.18 14.15 -2.54
N ILE A 345 -2.91 15.22 -2.82
CA ILE A 345 -3.90 15.78 -1.90
C ILE A 345 -5.05 14.79 -1.75
N SER A 346 -5.54 14.55 -0.54
CA SER A 346 -6.63 13.61 -0.27
C SER A 346 -7.79 14.26 0.47
N PHE A 347 -9.01 13.85 0.12
CA PHE A 347 -10.25 14.22 0.79
C PHE A 347 -10.93 12.94 1.28
N LYS A 348 -11.32 12.91 2.55
CA LYS A 348 -11.85 11.71 3.20
C LYS A 348 -13.13 12.05 3.97
N ILE A 349 -14.12 11.18 3.88
CA ILE A 349 -15.36 11.25 4.65
C ILE A 349 -15.59 9.90 5.29
N TYR A 350 -15.75 9.84 6.60
CA TYR A 350 -16.20 8.65 7.31
C TYR A 350 -17.54 8.90 7.98
N ILE A 351 -18.37 7.88 8.00
CA ILE A 351 -19.64 7.83 8.72
C ILE A 351 -19.58 6.58 9.57
N ALA A 352 -19.61 6.72 10.88
CA ALA A 352 -19.66 5.60 11.81
C ALA A 352 -20.91 5.69 12.68
N PHE A 353 -21.40 4.53 13.10
CA PHE A 353 -22.62 4.38 13.88
C PHE A 353 -22.49 3.29 14.93
N ASP A 354 -22.98 3.61 16.14
CA ASP A 354 -23.16 2.67 17.24
C ASP A 354 -24.26 3.17 18.18
N ARG A 355 -25.28 2.34 18.40
CA ARG A 355 -26.41 2.68 19.28
C ARG A 355 -25.97 3.03 20.70
N ARG A 356 -24.89 2.40 21.19
CA ARG A 356 -24.34 2.57 22.55
C ARG A 356 -23.69 3.94 22.78
N TRP A 357 -23.52 4.75 21.74
CA TRP A 357 -23.01 6.11 21.88
C TRP A 357 -24.08 7.13 22.31
N ASN A 358 -25.34 6.70 22.41
CA ASN A 358 -26.42 7.45 23.05
C ASN A 358 -26.47 7.24 24.57
N ASP A 359 -25.89 6.15 25.08
CA ASP A 359 -25.88 5.86 26.50
C ASP A 359 -25.01 6.91 27.20
N LYS A 360 -25.61 7.69 28.11
CA LYS A 360 -24.89 8.67 28.94
C LYS A 360 -23.81 7.90 29.73
N ILE A 361 -22.56 8.39 29.65
CA ILE A 361 -21.48 7.96 30.56
C ILE A 361 -21.75 8.57 31.92
#